data_AF-A0A7J6LUU7-F1
#
_entry.id   AF-A0A7J6LUU7-F1
#
_cell.length_a   1.000
_cell.length_b   1.000
_cell.length_c   1.000
_cell.angle_alpha   90.00
_cell.angle_beta   90.00
_cell.angle_gamma   90.00
#
_symmetry.space_group_name_H-M   'P 1'
#
loop_
_entity.id
_entity.type
_entity.pdbx_description
1 polymer ?
#
loop_
_entity_poly.entity_id
_entity_poly.type
_entity_poly.pdbx_seq_one_letter_code
_entity_poly.pdbx_strand_id
1 'polypeptide(L)'
;MSLRLLSLIATALPAALAWGHDGHAVVAQLSQERITDETREAIDAIMGEGVPMSNYSSWADNVKHGHHGHEWKWSSPLHYADTPDCHFDYTRDCKNDYCVAGALKNYSRRVVDESLPLEQRQEALKFIVHFVGDAHQPMHIDQGELADGEPSWTITEKAVSDELEKGGRYAGDVDDWVEDCEKLHASTAIGMSMAR
;
A
#
# COMPACT_ATOMS: atom_id res chain seq x y z
N MET A 1 33.37 40.08 -25.97
CA MET A 1 33.32 40.06 -24.50
C MET A 1 31.87 40.04 -24.07
N SER A 2 31.49 39.02 -23.30
CA SER A 2 30.25 38.87 -22.52
C SER A 2 28.92 38.61 -23.24
N LEU A 3 28.27 37.52 -22.79
CA LEU A 3 26.86 37.08 -22.79
C LEU A 3 26.81 35.60 -23.24
N ARG A 4 26.39 34.60 -22.47
CA ARG A 4 25.67 34.53 -21.19
C ARG A 4 26.08 33.25 -20.48
N LEU A 5 26.49 33.39 -19.22
CA LEU A 5 26.50 32.30 -18.25
C LEU A 5 25.03 32.03 -17.91
N LEU A 6 24.36 31.15 -18.64
CA LEU A 6 23.00 30.74 -18.31
C LEU A 6 22.85 29.22 -18.44
N SER A 7 22.35 28.66 -17.35
CA SER A 7 21.76 27.32 -17.25
C SER A 7 22.73 26.15 -17.11
N LEU A 8 23.40 26.09 -15.94
CA LEU A 8 23.76 24.81 -15.34
C LEU A 8 23.18 24.71 -13.93
N ILE A 9 21.90 25.04 -13.77
CA ILE A 9 21.09 24.43 -12.71
C ILE A 9 20.59 23.14 -13.36
N ALA A 10 21.46 22.13 -13.42
CA ALA A 10 21.01 20.76 -13.57
C ALA A 10 20.16 20.51 -12.33
N THR A 11 18.84 20.55 -12.52
CA THR A 11 17.86 20.17 -11.52
C THR A 11 18.31 18.82 -10.96
N ALA A 12 18.75 18.83 -9.70
CA ALA A 12 18.78 17.61 -8.90
C ALA A 12 17.32 17.21 -8.74
N LEU A 13 16.79 16.52 -9.74
CA LEU A 13 15.55 15.77 -9.58
C LEU A 13 15.81 14.87 -8.37
N PRO A 14 15.00 14.96 -7.30
CA PRO A 14 15.10 13.98 -6.25
C PRO A 14 14.99 12.63 -6.95
N ALA A 15 15.98 11.75 -6.74
CA ALA A 15 15.80 10.36 -7.11
C ALA A 15 14.50 9.94 -6.41
N ALA A 16 13.46 9.64 -7.18
CA ALA A 16 12.25 9.08 -6.62
C ALA A 16 12.67 7.75 -6.00
N LEU A 17 12.78 7.74 -4.68
CA LEU A 17 13.02 6.52 -3.93
C LEU A 17 11.73 5.72 -4.07
N ALA A 18 11.68 4.84 -5.07
CA ALA A 18 10.70 3.76 -5.08
C ALA A 18 10.79 3.02 -3.75
N TRP A 19 9.67 2.49 -3.25
CA TRP A 19 9.71 1.73 -2.01
C TRP A 19 10.62 0.51 -2.22
N GLY A 20 11.85 0.60 -1.72
CA GLY A 20 12.70 -0.54 -1.47
C GLY A 20 12.50 -1.01 -0.03
N HIS A 21 13.48 -1.75 0.47
CA HIS A 21 13.47 -2.24 1.85
C HIS A 21 13.12 -1.17 2.90
N ASP A 22 13.77 0.00 2.81
CA ASP A 22 13.57 1.09 3.77
C ASP A 22 12.18 1.74 3.64
N GLY A 23 11.65 1.79 2.42
CA GLY A 23 10.32 2.30 2.14
C GLY A 23 9.24 1.49 2.84
N HIS A 24 9.27 0.18 2.64
CA HIS A 24 8.36 -0.75 3.31
C HIS A 24 8.51 -0.71 4.83
N ALA A 25 9.74 -0.60 5.34
CA ALA A 25 9.97 -0.51 6.78
C ALA A 25 9.35 0.76 7.39
N VAL A 26 9.47 1.91 6.72
CA VAL A 26 8.86 3.18 7.17
C VAL A 26 7.35 3.09 7.17
N VAL A 27 6.73 2.62 6.08
CA VAL A 27 5.27 2.45 5.98
C VAL A 27 4.76 1.51 7.08
N ALA A 28 5.45 0.38 7.30
CA ALA A 28 5.07 -0.60 8.32
C ALA A 28 5.21 -0.04 9.74
N GLN A 29 6.27 0.70 10.04
CA GLN A 29 6.45 1.33 11.35
C GLN A 29 5.39 2.38 11.63
N LEU A 30 5.14 3.30 10.69
CA LEU A 30 4.10 4.32 10.84
C LEU A 30 2.70 3.70 11.00
N SER A 31 2.44 2.59 10.31
CA SER A 31 1.20 1.83 10.48
C SER A 31 1.11 1.23 11.88
N GLN A 32 2.17 0.57 12.36
CA GLN A 32 2.20 -0.05 13.69
C GLN A 32 1.98 0.96 14.83
N GLU A 33 2.40 2.22 14.66
CA GLU A 33 2.18 3.30 15.62
C GLU A 33 0.74 3.85 15.61
N ARG A 34 -0.04 3.55 14.56
CA ARG A 34 -1.38 4.15 14.32
C ARG A 34 -2.55 3.16 14.38
N ILE A 35 -2.28 1.85 14.39
CA ILE A 35 -3.31 0.83 14.57
C ILE A 35 -3.91 0.85 15.99
N THR A 36 -5.16 0.42 16.10
CA THR A 36 -5.86 0.27 17.39
C THR A 36 -5.20 -0.81 18.25
N ASP A 37 -5.46 -0.77 19.57
CA ASP A 37 -4.97 -1.80 20.49
C ASP A 37 -5.52 -3.18 20.14
N GLU A 38 -6.79 -3.29 19.73
CA GLU A 38 -7.39 -4.53 19.24
C GLU A 38 -6.65 -5.10 18.01
N THR A 39 -6.32 -4.24 17.04
CA THR A 39 -5.55 -4.66 15.85
C THR A 39 -4.15 -5.11 16.24
N ARG A 40 -3.52 -4.43 17.21
CA ARG A 40 -2.20 -4.77 17.73
C ARG A 40 -2.21 -6.14 18.41
N GLU A 41 -3.19 -6.40 19.27
CA GLU A 41 -3.37 -7.71 19.93
C GLU A 41 -3.60 -8.83 18.90
N ALA A 42 -4.41 -8.58 17.86
CA ALA A 42 -4.63 -9.54 16.79
C ALA A 42 -3.34 -9.84 15.98
N ILE A 43 -2.54 -8.81 15.69
CA ILE A 43 -1.23 -8.96 15.03
C ILE A 43 -0.26 -9.73 15.92
N ASP A 44 -0.19 -9.39 17.21
CA ASP A 44 0.67 -10.05 18.20
C ASP A 44 0.28 -11.53 18.39
N ALA A 45 -1.00 -11.87 18.33
CA ALA A 45 -1.48 -13.25 18.36
C ALA A 45 -1.01 -14.07 17.14
N ILE A 46 -0.79 -13.42 15.99
CA ILE A 46 -0.34 -14.08 14.75
C ILE A 46 1.18 -14.13 14.69
N MET A 47 1.86 -13.01 14.97
CA MET A 47 3.30 -12.84 14.73
C MET A 47 4.17 -13.06 15.97
N GLY A 48 3.56 -13.04 17.16
CA GLY A 48 4.24 -12.98 18.44
C GLY A 48 4.23 -11.57 19.01
N GLU A 49 4.07 -11.49 20.33
CA GLU A 49 4.00 -10.22 21.08
C GLU A 49 5.21 -9.33 20.81
N GLY A 50 4.95 -8.08 20.42
CA GLY A 50 5.97 -7.04 20.30
C GLY A 50 6.89 -7.21 19.08
N VAL A 51 6.56 -8.11 18.14
CA VAL A 51 7.33 -8.24 16.89
C VAL A 51 7.06 -7.02 15.99
N PRO A 52 8.08 -6.21 15.65
CA PRO A 52 7.89 -5.04 14.79
C PRO A 52 7.41 -5.42 13.38
N MET A 53 6.41 -4.70 12.84
CA MET A 53 5.91 -4.89 11.47
C MET A 53 7.01 -4.67 10.42
N SER A 54 7.93 -3.74 10.69
CA SER A 54 9.09 -3.46 9.84
C SER A 54 10.05 -4.65 9.69
N ASN A 55 10.07 -5.62 10.60
CA ASN A 55 10.93 -6.81 10.49
C ASN A 55 10.52 -7.74 9.34
N TYR A 56 9.27 -7.67 8.90
CA TYR A 56 8.72 -8.56 7.88
C TYR A 56 8.03 -7.82 6.74
N SER A 57 8.08 -6.49 6.72
CA SER A 57 7.49 -5.66 5.66
C SER A 57 8.11 -5.88 4.29
N SER A 58 9.36 -6.33 4.22
CA SER A 58 10.08 -6.63 2.97
C SER A 58 10.11 -8.13 2.64
N TRP A 59 9.42 -8.97 3.41
CA TRP A 59 9.47 -10.42 3.27
C TRP A 59 8.99 -10.90 1.88
N ALA A 60 7.92 -10.31 1.34
CA ALA A 60 7.36 -10.72 0.05
C ALA A 60 8.38 -10.55 -1.10
N ASP A 61 9.09 -9.43 -1.12
CA ASP A 61 10.19 -9.22 -2.07
C ASP A 61 11.37 -10.15 -1.83
N ASN A 62 11.72 -10.41 -0.57
CA ASN A 62 12.83 -11.28 -0.21
C ASN A 62 12.58 -12.73 -0.65
N VAL A 63 11.37 -13.27 -0.47
CA VAL A 63 11.06 -14.65 -0.87
C VAL A 63 11.02 -14.80 -2.38
N LYS A 64 10.56 -13.78 -3.11
CA LYS A 64 10.55 -13.75 -4.57
C LYS A 64 11.97 -13.79 -5.17
N HIS A 65 12.94 -13.10 -4.56
CA HIS A 65 14.31 -12.95 -5.07
C HIS A 65 15.38 -13.84 -4.38
N GLY A 66 15.03 -14.50 -3.28
CA GLY A 66 15.98 -15.27 -2.47
C GLY A 66 16.40 -16.62 -3.06
N HIS A 67 17.16 -17.40 -2.29
CA HIS A 67 17.65 -18.74 -2.71
C HIS A 67 16.52 -19.69 -3.15
N HIS A 68 15.34 -19.59 -2.52
CA HIS A 68 14.14 -20.35 -2.87
C HIS A 68 13.20 -19.59 -3.81
N GLY A 69 13.66 -18.51 -4.44
CA GLY A 69 12.80 -17.60 -5.23
C GLY A 69 12.02 -18.27 -6.35
N HIS A 70 12.54 -19.37 -6.91
CA HIS A 70 11.82 -20.17 -7.89
C HIS A 70 10.47 -20.72 -7.39
N GLU A 71 10.34 -21.02 -6.09
CA GLU A 71 9.11 -21.47 -5.43
C GLU A 71 8.11 -20.32 -5.26
N TRP A 72 8.58 -19.07 -5.24
CA TRP A 72 7.80 -17.86 -4.98
C TRP A 72 7.57 -17.00 -6.21
N LYS A 73 8.11 -17.38 -7.38
CA LYS A 73 7.95 -16.64 -8.65
C LYS A 73 6.49 -16.37 -9.00
N TRP A 74 5.58 -17.25 -8.59
CA TRP A 74 4.15 -17.04 -8.79
C TRP A 74 3.69 -15.72 -8.14
N SER A 75 4.22 -15.32 -6.99
CA SER A 75 3.81 -14.10 -6.29
C SER A 75 4.22 -12.80 -7.00
N SER A 76 5.08 -12.87 -8.03
CA SER A 76 5.63 -11.68 -8.69
C SER A 76 4.57 -10.70 -9.20
N PRO A 77 3.49 -11.12 -9.89
CA PRO A 77 2.47 -10.19 -10.37
C PRO A 77 1.56 -9.63 -9.26
N LEU A 78 1.67 -10.13 -8.03
CA LEU A 78 0.87 -9.65 -6.90
C LEU A 78 1.40 -8.32 -6.32
N HIS A 79 2.56 -7.85 -6.76
CA HIS A 79 3.17 -6.61 -6.27
C HIS A 79 2.67 -5.35 -6.99
N TYR A 80 1.93 -5.49 -8.09
CA TYR A 80 1.51 -4.36 -8.92
C TYR A 80 0.16 -4.61 -9.58
N ALA A 81 -0.37 -3.58 -10.24
CA ALA A 81 -1.48 -3.68 -11.18
C ALA A 81 -1.16 -2.82 -12.41
N ASP A 82 -1.09 -3.45 -13.58
CA ASP A 82 -0.82 -2.75 -14.83
C ASP A 82 -2.09 -2.07 -15.34
N THR A 83 -2.12 -0.74 -15.34
CA THR A 83 -3.22 0.05 -15.91
C THR A 83 -2.79 0.72 -17.22
N PRO A 84 -3.56 0.58 -18.33
CA PRO A 84 -3.24 1.22 -19.61
C PRO A 84 -3.45 2.75 -19.62
N ASP A 85 -4.08 3.30 -18.59
CA ASP A 85 -4.35 4.74 -18.43
C ASP A 85 -4.30 5.12 -16.94
N CYS A 86 -4.54 6.40 -16.63
CA CYS A 86 -4.51 6.93 -15.26
C CYS A 86 -5.66 6.43 -14.35
N HIS A 87 -6.46 5.45 -14.79
CA HIS A 87 -7.62 4.94 -14.05
C HIS A 87 -7.53 3.44 -13.88
N PHE A 88 -7.30 2.96 -12.64
CA PHE A 88 -7.39 1.55 -12.34
C PHE A 88 -8.84 1.05 -12.46
N ASP A 89 -9.06 0.01 -13.27
CA ASP A 89 -10.30 -0.76 -13.34
C ASP A 89 -10.02 -2.19 -12.90
N TYR A 90 -10.62 -2.62 -11.79
CA TYR A 90 -10.36 -3.95 -11.21
C TYR A 90 -10.65 -5.09 -12.19
N THR A 91 -11.72 -5.01 -12.99
CA THR A 91 -12.11 -6.09 -13.90
C THR A 91 -11.17 -6.18 -15.10
N ARG A 92 -10.70 -5.03 -15.59
CA ARG A 92 -9.77 -4.91 -16.72
C ARG A 92 -8.33 -5.25 -16.32
N ASP A 93 -7.88 -4.70 -15.20
CA ASP A 93 -6.46 -4.60 -14.81
C ASP A 93 -6.05 -5.68 -13.80
N CYS A 94 -7.00 -6.23 -13.02
CA CYS A 94 -6.75 -7.29 -12.04
C CYS A 94 -7.32 -8.65 -12.48
N LYS A 95 -6.83 -9.15 -13.62
CA LYS A 95 -7.36 -10.40 -14.20
C LYS A 95 -7.19 -11.58 -13.24
N ASN A 96 -8.28 -12.30 -13.00
CA ASN A 96 -8.32 -13.47 -12.11
C ASN A 96 -7.85 -13.18 -10.67
N ASP A 97 -8.04 -11.95 -10.18
CA ASP A 97 -7.52 -11.49 -8.88
C ASP A 97 -5.98 -11.57 -8.77
N TYR A 98 -5.27 -11.62 -9.91
CA TYR A 98 -3.80 -11.77 -9.96
C TYR A 98 -3.09 -10.43 -10.15
N CYS A 99 -3.30 -9.54 -9.18
CA CYS A 99 -2.65 -8.23 -9.05
C CYS A 99 -2.60 -7.85 -7.56
N VAL A 100 -1.99 -6.71 -7.21
CA VAL A 100 -1.91 -6.23 -5.81
C VAL A 100 -3.26 -6.03 -5.13
N ALA A 101 -4.28 -5.50 -5.83
CA ALA A 101 -5.62 -5.36 -5.28
C ALA A 101 -6.30 -6.72 -5.00
N GLY A 102 -6.10 -7.69 -5.90
CA GLY A 102 -6.59 -9.06 -5.72
C GLY A 102 -5.84 -9.82 -4.62
N ALA A 103 -4.54 -9.55 -4.46
CA ALA A 103 -3.73 -10.09 -3.38
C ALA A 103 -4.22 -9.57 -2.01
N LEU A 104 -4.45 -8.26 -1.88
CA LEU A 104 -5.03 -7.68 -0.66
C LEU A 104 -6.38 -8.32 -0.33
N LYS A 105 -7.29 -8.43 -1.32
CA LYS A 105 -8.58 -9.12 -1.16
C LYS A 105 -8.42 -10.57 -0.68
N ASN A 106 -7.47 -11.32 -1.21
CA ASN A 106 -7.22 -12.71 -0.82
C ASN A 106 -6.65 -12.81 0.59
N TYR A 107 -5.54 -12.12 0.86
CA TYR A 107 -4.83 -12.25 2.12
C TYR A 107 -5.57 -11.63 3.30
N SER A 108 -6.36 -10.57 3.10
CA SER A 108 -7.26 -10.04 4.13
C SER A 108 -8.31 -11.06 4.59
N ARG A 109 -8.74 -11.99 3.72
CA ARG A 109 -9.62 -13.10 4.12
C ARG A 109 -8.85 -14.18 4.86
N ARG A 110 -7.65 -14.53 4.40
CA ARG A 110 -6.81 -15.59 4.99
C ARG A 110 -6.30 -15.24 6.38
N VAL A 111 -5.94 -13.98 6.64
CA VAL A 111 -5.32 -13.58 7.92
C VAL A 111 -6.28 -13.74 9.12
N VAL A 112 -7.58 -13.56 8.88
CA VAL A 112 -8.64 -13.70 9.90
C VAL A 112 -9.27 -15.10 9.94
N ASP A 113 -8.94 -15.98 8.99
CA ASP A 113 -9.49 -17.34 8.94
C ASP A 113 -8.76 -18.24 9.95
N GLU A 114 -9.38 -18.42 11.11
CA GLU A 114 -8.85 -19.26 12.19
C GLU A 114 -8.83 -20.76 11.86
N SER A 115 -9.47 -21.19 10.76
CA SER A 115 -9.36 -22.57 10.29
C SER A 115 -8.02 -22.86 9.59
N LEU A 116 -7.31 -21.80 9.16
CA LEU A 116 -5.99 -21.93 8.55
C LEU A 116 -4.91 -22.16 9.62
N PRO A 117 -3.86 -22.95 9.29
CA PRO A 117 -2.67 -23.04 10.13
C PRO A 117 -2.07 -21.66 10.40
N LEU A 118 -1.49 -21.49 11.59
CA LEU A 118 -0.88 -20.23 12.02
C LEU A 118 0.13 -19.71 10.99
N GLU A 119 0.93 -20.61 10.41
CA GLU A 119 1.94 -20.28 9.40
C GLU A 119 1.33 -19.64 8.16
N GLN A 120 0.13 -20.08 7.75
CA GLN A 120 -0.58 -19.49 6.61
C GLN A 120 -1.18 -18.12 6.94
N ARG A 121 -1.58 -17.90 8.19
CA ARG A 121 -2.05 -16.59 8.67
C ARG A 121 -0.90 -15.61 8.81
N GLN A 122 0.26 -16.06 9.27
CA GLN A 122 1.50 -15.29 9.30
C GLN A 122 1.95 -14.90 7.90
N GLU A 123 1.92 -15.84 6.95
CA GLU A 123 2.19 -15.56 5.54
C GLU A 123 1.23 -14.49 4.99
N ALA A 124 -0.08 -14.65 5.24
CA ALA A 124 -1.08 -13.68 4.80
C ALA A 124 -0.82 -12.28 5.38
N LEU A 125 -0.49 -12.18 6.67
CA LEU A 125 -0.18 -10.90 7.30
C LEU A 125 1.08 -10.26 6.71
N LYS A 126 2.14 -11.04 6.46
CA LYS A 126 3.36 -10.53 5.80
C LYS A 126 3.07 -9.97 4.41
N PHE A 127 2.25 -10.67 3.63
CA PHE A 127 1.81 -10.18 2.32
C PHE A 127 0.97 -8.90 2.44
N ILE A 128 0.02 -8.80 3.37
CA ILE A 128 -0.76 -7.57 3.57
C ILE A 128 0.14 -6.38 3.89
N VAL A 129 1.07 -6.52 4.85
CA VAL A 129 1.96 -5.43 5.27
C VAL A 129 2.82 -4.94 4.10
N HIS A 130 3.27 -5.85 3.24
CA HIS A 130 4.02 -5.48 2.03
C HIS A 130 3.13 -4.82 0.97
N PHE A 131 2.03 -5.47 0.61
CA PHE A 131 1.17 -5.06 -0.52
C PHE A 131 0.38 -3.77 -0.26
N VAL A 132 0.11 -3.42 1.00
CA VAL A 132 -0.39 -2.08 1.33
C VAL A 132 0.65 -1.03 0.93
N GLY A 133 1.94 -1.26 1.19
CA GLY A 133 3.01 -0.37 0.73
C GLY A 133 3.08 -0.28 -0.80
N ASP A 134 3.05 -1.43 -1.48
CA ASP A 134 3.07 -1.51 -2.95
C ASP A 134 1.88 -0.76 -3.57
N ALA A 135 0.65 -0.98 -3.07
CA ALA A 135 -0.54 -0.35 -3.62
C ALA A 135 -0.53 1.19 -3.51
N HIS A 136 0.25 1.73 -2.56
CA HIS A 136 0.44 3.17 -2.39
C HIS A 136 1.71 3.70 -3.07
N GLN A 137 2.46 2.85 -3.77
CA GLN A 137 3.55 3.24 -4.66
C GLN A 137 2.94 3.58 -6.04
N PRO A 138 3.04 4.84 -6.52
CA PRO A 138 2.38 5.23 -7.77
C PRO A 138 2.78 4.42 -9.01
N MET A 139 4.05 4.05 -9.16
CA MET A 139 4.59 3.22 -10.24
C MET A 139 4.26 1.71 -10.11
N HIS A 140 3.70 1.25 -8.99
CA HIS A 140 3.17 -0.12 -8.88
C HIS A 140 1.73 -0.22 -9.39
N ILE A 141 1.08 0.90 -9.71
CA ILE A 141 -0.27 0.95 -10.27
C ILE A 141 -0.19 1.71 -11.61
N ASP A 142 0.60 1.15 -12.51
CA ASP A 142 0.93 1.75 -13.80
C ASP A 142 1.44 0.68 -14.74
N GLN A 143 1.31 0.86 -16.05
CA GLN A 143 2.06 0.04 -17.00
C GLN A 143 3.54 0.37 -16.89
N GLY A 144 4.34 -0.57 -16.38
CA GLY A 144 5.80 -0.46 -16.47
C GLY A 144 6.25 -0.19 -17.90
N GLU A 145 7.11 0.84 -18.09
CA GLU A 145 7.61 1.39 -19.37
C GLU A 145 6.64 1.28 -20.56
N LEU A 146 6.05 2.42 -20.96
CA LEU A 146 5.56 2.55 -22.33
C LEU A 146 6.68 2.13 -23.29
N ALA A 147 6.33 1.39 -24.35
CA ALA A 147 7.28 0.89 -25.34
C ALA A 147 8.07 2.01 -26.08
N ASP A 148 7.79 3.28 -25.80
CA ASP A 148 8.44 4.47 -26.34
C ASP A 148 9.43 5.16 -25.37
N GLY A 149 9.55 4.70 -24.11
CA GLY A 149 10.53 5.20 -23.16
C GLY A 149 10.17 6.51 -22.44
N GLU A 150 8.90 6.94 -22.47
CA GLU A 150 8.45 8.10 -21.68
C GLU A 150 7.95 7.68 -20.28
N PRO A 151 8.27 8.45 -19.21
CA PRO A 151 7.83 8.13 -17.85
C PRO A 151 6.32 8.42 -17.67
N SER A 152 5.60 7.44 -17.15
CA SER A 152 4.22 7.59 -16.67
C SER A 152 4.22 8.06 -15.21
N TRP A 153 3.31 8.97 -14.85
CA TRP A 153 3.34 9.74 -13.60
C TRP A 153 2.04 9.70 -12.80
N THR A 154 2.22 9.49 -11.49
CA THR A 154 1.50 10.00 -10.30
C THR A 154 -0.01 9.72 -10.14
N ILE A 155 -0.31 8.65 -9.40
CA ILE A 155 -1.52 8.58 -8.55
C ILE A 155 -1.35 9.56 -7.39
N THR A 156 -2.34 10.43 -7.17
CA THR A 156 -2.36 11.35 -6.03
C THR A 156 -3.01 10.69 -4.82
N GLU A 157 -2.52 10.98 -3.61
CA GLU A 157 -3.11 10.56 -2.33
C GLU A 157 -4.64 10.78 -2.29
N LYS A 158 -5.10 11.86 -2.93
CA LYS A 158 -6.52 12.19 -3.09
C LYS A 158 -7.31 11.11 -3.83
N ALA A 159 -6.78 10.53 -4.89
CA ALA A 159 -7.48 9.50 -5.67
C ALA A 159 -7.66 8.19 -4.88
N VAL A 160 -6.71 7.86 -3.99
CA VAL A 160 -6.81 6.72 -3.08
C VAL A 160 -7.80 7.01 -1.93
N SER A 161 -7.77 8.23 -1.36
CA SER A 161 -8.74 8.68 -0.36
C SER A 161 -10.17 8.67 -0.89
N ASP A 162 -10.39 9.17 -2.11
CA ASP A 162 -11.72 9.25 -2.74
C ASP A 162 -12.35 7.85 -2.96
N GLU A 163 -11.55 6.77 -3.12
CA GLU A 163 -12.05 5.39 -3.24
C GLU A 163 -12.22 4.69 -1.88
N LEU A 164 -11.43 5.05 -0.87
CA LEU A 164 -11.61 4.60 0.51
C LEU A 164 -12.85 5.25 1.16
N GLU A 165 -13.12 6.52 0.85
CA GLU A 165 -14.34 7.27 1.22
C GLU A 165 -15.61 6.66 0.62
N LYS A 166 -15.49 5.87 -0.45
CA LYS A 166 -16.62 5.15 -1.09
C LYS A 166 -16.93 3.80 -0.45
N GLY A 167 -16.20 3.39 0.60
CA GLY A 167 -16.54 2.23 1.41
C GLY A 167 -16.49 0.92 0.63
N GLY A 168 -15.30 0.33 0.52
CA GLY A 168 -15.13 -1.05 0.07
C GLY A 168 -16.14 -1.99 0.76
N ARG A 169 -16.71 -2.91 -0.03
CA ARG A 169 -17.96 -3.68 0.18
C ARG A 169 -18.08 -4.59 1.43
N TYR A 170 -17.32 -4.30 2.50
CA TYR A 170 -17.32 -5.00 3.78
C TYR A 170 -17.43 -4.07 5.02
N ALA A 171 -17.61 -2.76 4.86
CA ALA A 171 -17.83 -1.81 5.96
C ALA A 171 -19.29 -1.81 6.46
N GLY A 172 -19.81 -2.97 6.85
CA GLY A 172 -21.24 -3.22 7.00
C GLY A 172 -21.93 -2.72 8.27
N ASP A 173 -21.24 -2.11 9.24
CA ASP A 173 -21.85 -1.61 10.48
C ASP A 173 -21.45 -0.14 10.74
N VAL A 174 -21.92 0.76 9.86
CA VAL A 174 -21.58 2.21 9.80
C VAL A 174 -22.80 3.08 10.15
N ASP A 175 -23.76 2.55 10.91
CA ASP A 175 -25.02 3.30 11.15
C ASP A 175 -24.88 4.41 12.21
N ASP A 176 -23.90 4.34 13.11
CA ASP A 176 -23.71 5.35 14.17
C ASP A 176 -22.82 6.54 13.74
N TRP A 177 -22.08 6.43 12.63
CA TRP A 177 -21.05 7.41 12.25
C TRP A 177 -21.59 8.67 11.56
N VAL A 178 -22.75 8.56 10.90
CA VAL A 178 -23.31 9.64 10.07
C VAL A 178 -24.05 10.70 10.90
N GLU A 179 -24.67 10.33 12.02
CA GLU A 179 -25.48 11.26 12.82
C GLU A 179 -24.67 12.23 13.70
N ASP A 180 -23.42 11.88 14.04
CA ASP A 180 -22.56 12.70 14.89
C ASP A 180 -21.72 13.71 14.08
N CYS A 181 -21.41 13.40 12.82
CA CYS A 181 -20.69 14.31 11.93
C CYS A 181 -21.50 15.56 11.53
N GLU A 182 -22.83 15.48 11.50
CA GLU A 182 -23.68 16.62 11.12
C GLU A 182 -23.97 17.62 12.26
N LYS A 183 -23.73 17.24 13.53
CA LYS A 183 -24.14 18.07 14.70
C LYS A 183 -23.09 19.07 15.21
N LEU A 184 -21.80 18.93 14.88
CA LEU A 184 -20.74 19.62 15.67
C LEU A 184 -19.87 20.66 14.95
N HIS A 185 -20.12 21.00 13.67
CA HIS A 185 -19.51 22.15 12.96
C HIS A 185 -17.99 22.39 13.20
N ALA A 186 -17.11 21.41 12.93
CA ALA A 186 -15.65 21.54 13.09
C ALA A 186 -14.91 21.94 11.79
N SER A 187 -13.93 22.85 11.89
CA SER A 187 -13.20 23.48 10.78
C SER A 187 -11.91 22.76 10.35
N THR A 188 -11.35 23.28 9.27
CA THR A 188 -10.15 22.86 8.53
C THR A 188 -8.84 23.07 9.31
N ALA A 189 -7.91 22.11 9.20
CA ALA A 189 -6.45 22.22 9.27
C ALA A 189 -5.94 21.41 8.07
N ILE A 190 -4.67 21.50 7.70
CA ILE A 190 -4.10 20.30 7.07
C ILE A 190 -4.18 19.23 8.16
N GLY A 191 -5.00 18.20 7.97
CA GLY A 191 -5.34 17.26 9.04
C GLY A 191 -6.58 17.67 9.84
N MET A 192 -7.09 16.74 10.64
CA MET A 192 -8.17 17.01 11.60
C MET A 192 -7.78 18.25 12.44
N SER A 193 -8.49 19.37 12.32
CA SER A 193 -8.35 20.56 13.18
C SER A 193 -9.30 20.42 14.37
N MET A 194 -9.03 20.96 15.57
CA MET A 194 -8.50 22.29 15.84
C MET A 194 -7.59 22.41 17.08
N ALA A 195 -6.89 23.55 17.10
CA ALA A 195 -5.92 24.04 18.07
C ALA A 195 -6.50 24.52 19.43
N ARG A 196 -5.62 24.45 20.45
CA ARG A 196 -5.64 25.02 21.83
C ARG A 196 -6.76 24.61 22.78
#